data_AF-A0A831EP29-F1
#
_entry.id   AF-A0A831EP29-F1
#
_cell.length_a   1.000
_cell.length_b   1.000
_cell.length_c   1.000
_cell.angle_alpha   90.00
_cell.angle_beta   90.00
_cell.angle_gamma   90.00
#
_symmetry.space_group_name_H-M   'P 1'
#
loop_
_entity.id
_entity.type
_entity.pdbx_description
1 polymer ?
#
loop_
_entity_poly.entity_id
_entity_poly.type
_entity_poly.pdbx_seq_one_letter_code
_entity_poly.pdbx_strand_id
1 'polypeptide(L)'
;MENEVNVEQRDSASILVLTRTRARTRHLLIDTAIRLFDSGAFPSITEVAHEAQLSRATAYRYFPTQSALVSAIVAATLSPMADWQPTHQDVIARINELLSFAFPHMLKHEGTLRAALHLSLTQWAQSQSADASPLKEKLVRGNREEILKLVTQPLSGELTPPLIDRVVRALSLIYGSEIFLVMKDVWGCDNDELQDIGKWVARAIVRQAREDVLATG
;
A
#
# COMPACT_ATOMS: atom_id res chain seq x y z
N MET A 1 11.73 -1.46 -41.46
CA MET A 1 10.39 -1.04 -41.01
C MET A 1 10.06 -1.96 -39.84
N GLU A 2 10.57 -1.64 -38.66
CA GLU A 2 10.47 -2.48 -37.46
C GLU A 2 9.41 -1.91 -36.53
N ASN A 3 8.42 -2.74 -36.21
CA ASN A 3 7.28 -2.40 -35.38
C ASN A 3 7.72 -2.17 -33.93
N GLU A 4 7.56 -0.94 -33.43
CA GLU A 4 7.59 -0.64 -32.01
C GLU A 4 6.33 -1.22 -31.34
N VAL A 5 6.54 -2.20 -30.45
CA VAL A 5 5.49 -2.73 -29.58
C VAL A 5 5.40 -1.80 -28.37
N ASN A 6 4.36 -0.97 -28.34
CA ASN A 6 3.95 -0.22 -27.15
C ASN A 6 3.30 -1.19 -26.16
N VAL A 7 3.85 -1.27 -24.96
CA VAL A 7 3.22 -1.96 -23.83
C VAL A 7 2.48 -0.92 -23.02
N GLU A 8 1.14 -0.93 -23.12
CA GLU A 8 0.27 -0.10 -22.30
C GLU A 8 0.06 -0.78 -20.94
N GLN A 9 0.42 -0.07 -19.87
CA GLN A 9 0.08 -0.43 -18.50
C GLN A 9 -0.70 0.74 -17.89
N ARG A 10 -1.94 0.47 -17.45
CA ARG A 10 -2.86 1.49 -16.95
C ARG A 10 -2.49 1.88 -15.52
N ASP A 11 -2.15 3.15 -15.32
CA ASP A 11 -2.18 3.75 -14.00
C ASP A 11 -2.57 5.24 -14.05
N SER A 12 -3.38 5.66 -13.08
CA SER A 12 -4.21 6.87 -13.15
C SER A 12 -3.50 8.11 -12.59
N ALA A 13 -2.41 8.54 -13.20
CA ALA A 13 -1.87 9.90 -13.08
C ALA A 13 -0.77 10.14 -14.12
N SER A 14 -1.04 11.00 -15.11
CA SER A 14 -0.04 11.59 -16.03
C SER A 14 0.85 10.59 -16.77
N ILE A 15 0.41 10.13 -17.96
CA ILE A 15 1.23 9.32 -18.87
C ILE A 15 2.37 10.19 -19.41
N LEU A 16 3.50 10.21 -18.70
CA LEU A 16 4.78 10.51 -19.32
C LEU A 16 5.27 9.22 -19.96
N VAL A 17 5.08 9.10 -21.28
CA VAL A 17 5.74 8.04 -22.07
C VAL A 17 7.24 8.24 -21.91
N LEU A 18 7.85 7.47 -21.03
CA LEU A 18 9.30 7.51 -20.81
C LEU A 18 9.96 6.78 -21.97
N THR A 19 11.04 7.35 -22.51
CA THR A 19 11.93 6.59 -23.40
C THR A 19 12.41 5.34 -22.67
N ARG A 20 12.72 4.25 -23.41
CA ARG A 20 13.17 2.97 -22.82
C ARG A 20 14.30 3.16 -21.81
N THR A 21 15.25 4.05 -22.12
CA THR A 21 16.34 4.41 -21.22
C THR A 21 15.85 5.12 -19.95
N ARG A 22 14.91 6.06 -20.05
CA ARG A 22 14.32 6.74 -18.89
C ARG A 22 13.54 5.77 -18.00
N ALA A 23 12.76 4.86 -18.59
CA ALA A 23 12.04 3.84 -17.84
C ALA A 23 13.00 2.92 -17.07
N ARG A 24 14.08 2.47 -17.72
CA ARG A 24 15.11 1.65 -17.08
C ARG A 24 15.79 2.35 -15.89
N THR A 25 16.14 3.63 -16.03
CA THR A 25 16.73 4.40 -14.93
C THR A 25 15.75 4.60 -13.77
N ARG A 26 14.46 4.84 -14.09
CA ARG A 26 13.42 4.97 -13.05
C ARG A 26 13.27 3.66 -12.26
N HIS A 27 13.21 2.52 -12.94
CA HIS A 27 13.15 1.20 -12.28
C HIS A 27 14.38 0.95 -11.42
N LEU A 28 15.60 1.24 -11.93
CA LEU A 28 16.83 1.08 -11.14
C LEU A 28 16.78 1.87 -9.82
N LEU A 29 16.29 3.12 -9.84
CA LEU A 29 16.13 3.93 -8.64
C LEU A 29 15.10 3.36 -7.67
N ILE A 30 13.97 2.85 -8.18
CA ILE A 30 12.91 2.21 -7.38
C ILE A 30 13.45 0.93 -6.72
N ASP A 31 14.06 0.03 -7.50
CA ASP A 31 14.60 -1.24 -7.00
C ASP A 31 15.69 -1.00 -5.95
N THR A 32 16.53 0.01 -6.18
CA THR A 32 17.59 0.39 -5.22
C THR A 32 17.01 0.94 -3.94
N ALA A 33 15.99 1.80 -4.03
CA ALA A 33 15.29 2.29 -2.85
C ALA A 33 14.63 1.15 -2.06
N ILE A 34 13.90 0.24 -2.73
CA ILE A 34 13.25 -0.92 -2.08
C ILE A 34 14.29 -1.76 -1.31
N ARG A 35 15.44 -2.09 -1.94
CA ARG A 35 16.51 -2.85 -1.25
C ARG A 35 17.04 -2.15 0.00
N LEU A 36 17.23 -0.83 -0.07
CA LEU A 36 17.71 -0.05 1.07
C LEU A 36 16.65 0.08 2.18
N PHE A 37 15.37 0.22 1.84
CA PHE A 37 14.30 0.25 2.83
C PHE A 37 14.10 -1.11 3.51
N ASP A 38 14.15 -2.20 2.74
CA ASP A 38 13.98 -3.55 3.26
C ASP A 38 15.18 -4.03 4.08
N SER A 39 16.35 -3.36 3.99
CA SER A 39 17.48 -3.57 4.91
C SER A 39 17.37 -2.79 6.23
N GLY A 40 16.26 -2.08 6.45
CA GLY A 40 16.00 -1.30 7.66
C GLY A 40 16.53 0.14 7.61
N ALA A 41 17.08 0.59 6.48
CA ALA A 41 17.47 1.98 6.31
C ALA A 41 16.29 2.87 5.88
N PHE A 42 16.42 4.19 6.06
CA PHE A 42 15.47 5.17 5.52
C PHE A 42 16.24 6.16 4.63
N PRO A 43 16.65 5.75 3.41
CA PRO A 43 17.53 6.55 2.59
C PRO A 43 16.84 7.80 2.04
N SER A 44 17.61 8.88 1.96
CA SER A 44 17.32 10.05 1.15
C SER A 44 17.47 9.74 -0.34
N ILE A 45 16.86 10.57 -1.20
CA ILE A 45 17.04 10.51 -2.66
C ILE A 45 18.53 10.54 -3.06
N THR A 46 19.36 11.25 -2.29
CA THR A 46 20.80 11.34 -2.57
C THR A 46 21.52 10.04 -2.27
N GLU A 47 21.18 9.36 -1.17
CA GLU A 47 21.74 8.05 -0.83
C GLU A 47 21.29 6.97 -1.83
N VAL A 48 20.02 7.00 -2.25
CA VAL A 48 19.54 6.11 -3.33
C VAL A 48 20.30 6.37 -4.63
N ALA A 49 20.57 7.63 -4.98
CA ALA A 49 21.34 7.98 -6.17
C ALA A 49 22.77 7.44 -6.09
N HIS A 50 23.42 7.61 -4.94
CA HIS A 50 24.77 7.11 -4.70
C HIS A 50 24.84 5.59 -4.85
N GLU A 51 23.93 4.86 -4.21
CA GLU A 51 23.85 3.39 -4.29
C GLU A 51 23.55 2.91 -5.72
N ALA A 52 22.70 3.64 -6.45
CA ALA A 52 22.39 3.36 -7.86
C ALA A 52 23.52 3.78 -8.83
N GLN A 53 24.63 4.35 -8.33
CA GLN A 53 25.72 4.90 -9.13
C GLN A 53 25.27 5.98 -10.13
N LEU A 54 24.32 6.81 -9.70
CA LEU A 54 23.76 7.92 -10.47
C LEU A 54 24.07 9.26 -9.81
N SER A 55 24.14 10.32 -10.61
CA SER A 55 24.29 11.67 -10.05
C SER A 55 23.02 12.09 -9.28
N ARG A 56 23.21 12.89 -8.22
CA ARG A 56 22.10 13.52 -7.48
C ARG A 56 21.12 14.21 -8.43
N ALA A 57 21.63 15.02 -9.36
CA ALA A 57 20.79 15.72 -10.34
C ALA A 57 19.93 14.76 -11.20
N THR A 58 20.45 13.57 -11.52
CA THR A 58 19.68 12.56 -12.25
C THR A 58 18.52 12.02 -11.42
N ALA A 59 18.78 11.65 -10.16
CA ALA A 59 17.74 11.12 -9.27
C ALA A 59 16.62 12.13 -9.00
N TYR A 60 16.96 13.39 -8.69
CA TYR A 60 15.97 14.46 -8.46
C TYR A 60 15.11 14.78 -9.69
N ARG A 61 15.59 14.48 -10.91
CA ARG A 61 14.80 14.60 -12.14
C ARG A 61 13.69 13.54 -12.24
N TYR A 62 13.88 12.36 -11.64
CA TYR A 62 12.86 11.30 -11.60
C TYR A 62 11.97 11.38 -10.36
N PHE A 63 12.55 11.79 -9.24
CA PHE A 63 11.89 11.90 -7.94
C PHE A 63 12.24 13.25 -7.33
N PRO A 64 11.44 14.30 -7.59
CA PRO A 64 11.73 15.65 -7.12
C PRO A 64 11.57 15.79 -5.60
N THR A 65 10.80 14.90 -4.97
CA THR A 65 10.50 14.90 -3.54
C THR A 65 10.67 13.50 -2.95
N GLN A 66 10.88 13.40 -1.63
CA GLN A 66 10.87 12.11 -0.94
C GLN A 66 9.49 11.44 -1.07
N SER A 67 8.41 12.23 -1.05
CA SER A 67 7.06 11.74 -1.28
C SER A 67 6.91 11.03 -2.62
N ALA A 68 7.43 11.62 -3.70
CA ALA A 68 7.38 11.02 -5.05
C ALA A 68 8.12 9.68 -5.10
N LEU A 69 9.28 9.57 -4.45
CA LEU A 69 10.03 8.32 -4.35
C LEU A 69 9.25 7.27 -3.54
N VAL A 70 8.78 7.64 -2.35
CA VAL A 70 8.04 6.74 -1.45
C VAL A 70 6.73 6.26 -2.08
N SER A 71 5.98 7.13 -2.76
CA SER A 71 4.77 6.74 -3.51
C SER A 71 5.10 5.72 -4.60
N ALA A 72 6.19 5.92 -5.35
CA ALA A 72 6.57 5.02 -6.44
C ALA A 72 7.04 3.64 -5.94
N ILE A 73 7.82 3.58 -4.86
CA ILE A 73 8.24 2.29 -4.28
C ILE A 73 7.06 1.53 -3.67
N VAL A 74 6.09 2.23 -3.05
CA VAL A 74 4.87 1.60 -2.52
C VAL A 74 4.02 1.04 -3.67
N ALA A 75 3.85 1.80 -4.75
CA ALA A 75 3.13 1.34 -5.94
C ALA A 75 3.80 0.09 -6.55
N ALA A 76 5.12 0.09 -6.69
CA ALA A 76 5.87 -1.07 -7.18
C ALA A 76 5.73 -2.29 -6.24
N THR A 77 5.83 -2.06 -4.93
CA THR A 77 5.70 -3.11 -3.90
C THR A 77 4.32 -3.76 -3.90
N LEU A 78 3.27 -2.95 -4.09
CA LEU A 78 1.88 -3.39 -4.07
C LEU A 78 1.31 -3.70 -5.45
N SER A 79 2.13 -3.68 -6.50
CA SER A 79 1.71 -4.02 -7.86
C SER A 79 1.05 -5.41 -7.97
N PRO A 80 1.47 -6.47 -7.23
CA PRO A 80 0.78 -7.75 -7.27
C PRO A 80 -0.70 -7.69 -6.85
N MET A 81 -1.10 -6.66 -6.09
CA MET A 81 -2.48 -6.48 -5.64
C MET A 81 -3.35 -5.78 -6.69
N ALA A 82 -2.76 -5.18 -7.73
CA ALA A 82 -3.52 -4.43 -8.73
C ALA A 82 -4.45 -5.32 -9.56
N ASP A 83 -3.98 -6.51 -9.92
CA ASP A 83 -4.72 -7.47 -10.76
C ASP A 83 -5.35 -8.61 -9.94
N TRP A 84 -5.27 -8.54 -8.60
CA TRP A 84 -5.83 -9.58 -7.73
C TRP A 84 -7.36 -9.62 -7.85
N GLN A 85 -7.93 -10.81 -7.93
CA GLN A 85 -9.37 -11.04 -8.01
C GLN A 85 -9.78 -12.18 -7.08
N PRO A 86 -10.93 -12.07 -6.39
CA PRO A 86 -11.44 -13.15 -5.54
C PRO A 86 -11.90 -14.34 -6.38
N THR A 87 -11.60 -15.56 -5.93
CA THR A 87 -12.08 -16.79 -6.57
C THR A 87 -13.30 -17.39 -5.86
N HIS A 88 -13.53 -17.02 -4.60
CA HIS A 88 -14.68 -17.49 -3.82
C HIS A 88 -15.93 -16.60 -3.97
N GLN A 89 -17.10 -17.16 -3.65
CA GLN A 89 -18.36 -16.40 -3.58
C GLN A 89 -18.65 -15.84 -2.19
N ASP A 90 -18.38 -16.62 -1.14
CA ASP A 90 -18.58 -16.20 0.25
C ASP A 90 -17.61 -15.09 0.65
N VAL A 91 -18.12 -14.05 1.31
CA VAL A 91 -17.34 -12.86 1.70
C VAL A 91 -16.21 -13.19 2.67
N ILE A 92 -16.42 -14.09 3.64
CA ILE A 92 -15.37 -14.44 4.61
C ILE A 92 -14.26 -15.19 3.89
N ALA A 93 -14.61 -16.10 2.97
CA ALA A 93 -13.65 -16.78 2.12
C ALA A 93 -12.86 -15.80 1.24
N ARG A 94 -13.52 -14.81 0.59
CA ARG A 94 -12.86 -13.76 -0.19
C ARG A 94 -11.86 -12.93 0.63
N ILE A 95 -12.24 -12.54 1.85
CA ILE A 95 -11.36 -11.76 2.73
C ILE A 95 -10.16 -12.62 3.16
N ASN A 96 -10.38 -13.89 3.54
CA ASN A 96 -9.29 -14.79 3.90
C ASN A 96 -8.33 -15.03 2.73
N GLU A 97 -8.86 -15.18 1.52
CA GLU A 97 -8.09 -15.30 0.28
C GLU A 97 -7.21 -14.06 0.07
N LEU A 98 -7.80 -12.85 0.16
CA LEU A 98 -7.05 -11.60 0.07
C LEU A 98 -5.94 -11.53 1.11
N LEU A 99 -6.24 -11.77 2.39
CA LEU A 99 -5.25 -11.64 3.45
C LEU A 99 -4.14 -12.69 3.33
N SER A 100 -4.47 -13.91 2.89
CA SER A 100 -3.49 -14.98 2.64
C SER A 100 -2.57 -14.65 1.46
N PHE A 101 -3.09 -13.94 0.45
CA PHE A 101 -2.30 -13.46 -0.66
C PHE A 101 -1.43 -12.25 -0.25
N ALA A 102 -2.05 -11.23 0.34
CA ALA A 102 -1.43 -9.93 0.51
C ALA A 102 -0.40 -9.88 1.65
N PHE A 103 -0.65 -10.53 2.79
CA PHE A 103 0.27 -10.43 3.92
C PHE A 103 1.69 -10.92 3.61
N PRO A 104 1.91 -12.08 2.97
CA PRO A 104 3.26 -12.50 2.59
C PRO A 104 4.00 -11.46 1.73
N HIS A 105 3.31 -10.85 0.76
CA HIS A 105 3.88 -9.79 -0.08
C HIS A 105 4.21 -8.53 0.73
N MET A 106 3.30 -8.12 1.63
CA MET A 106 3.51 -6.94 2.46
C MET A 106 4.66 -7.16 3.48
N LEU A 107 4.73 -8.33 4.10
CA LEU A 107 5.77 -8.70 5.07
C LEU A 107 7.15 -8.80 4.44
N LYS A 108 7.23 -9.29 3.19
CA LYS A 108 8.48 -9.30 2.41
C LYS A 108 9.07 -7.90 2.22
N HIS A 109 8.20 -6.88 2.14
CA HIS A 109 8.56 -5.48 1.91
C HIS A 109 8.17 -4.58 3.09
N GLU A 110 8.27 -5.12 4.30
CA GLU A 110 7.86 -4.43 5.53
C GLU A 110 8.60 -3.10 5.71
N GLY A 111 9.90 -3.06 5.42
CA GLY A 111 10.71 -1.85 5.53
C GLY A 111 10.17 -0.72 4.64
N THR A 112 9.83 -1.04 3.40
CA THR A 112 9.19 -0.10 2.46
C THR A 112 7.82 0.41 2.96
N LEU A 113 7.00 -0.47 3.53
CA LEU A 113 5.68 -0.10 4.05
C LEU A 113 5.73 0.71 5.36
N ARG A 114 6.69 0.40 6.24
CA ARG A 114 7.04 1.23 7.39
C ARG A 114 7.56 2.59 6.94
N ALA A 115 8.28 2.62 5.83
CA ALA A 115 8.83 3.88 5.34
C ALA A 115 7.73 4.87 4.94
N ALA A 116 6.71 4.36 4.26
CA ALA A 116 5.52 5.12 3.94
C ALA A 116 4.76 5.59 5.20
N LEU A 117 4.74 4.78 6.27
CA LEU A 117 4.10 5.16 7.54
C LEU A 117 4.84 6.30 8.22
N HIS A 118 6.16 6.18 8.34
CA HIS A 118 7.01 7.24 8.88
C HIS A 118 6.88 8.54 8.10
N LEU A 119 6.85 8.50 6.76
CA LEU A 119 6.61 9.69 5.94
C LEU A 119 5.24 10.33 6.26
N SER A 120 4.19 9.52 6.38
CA SER A 120 2.85 10.02 6.72
C SER A 120 2.82 10.72 8.07
N LEU A 121 3.46 10.14 9.09
CA LEU A 121 3.57 10.72 10.43
C LEU A 121 4.38 12.02 10.41
N THR A 122 5.48 12.05 9.66
CA THR A 122 6.33 13.24 9.50
C THR A 122 5.57 14.38 8.81
N GLN A 123 4.84 14.09 7.73
CA GLN A 123 4.03 15.07 7.02
C GLN A 123 2.91 15.64 7.90
N TRP A 124 2.26 14.79 8.70
CA TRP A 124 1.29 15.23 9.68
C TRP A 124 1.92 16.18 10.70
N ALA A 125 3.05 15.81 11.32
CA ALA A 125 3.72 16.64 12.31
C ALA A 125 4.14 18.01 11.72
N GLN A 126 4.66 18.03 10.50
CA GLN A 126 4.99 19.26 9.77
C GLN A 126 3.76 20.15 9.55
N SER A 127 2.62 19.55 9.19
CA SER A 127 1.36 20.30 8.99
C SER A 127 0.81 20.94 10.25
N GLN A 128 1.19 20.44 11.44
CA GLN A 128 0.76 20.99 12.73
C GLN A 128 1.69 22.10 13.25
N SER A 129 2.86 22.28 12.63
CA SER A 129 3.83 23.28 13.08
C SER A 129 3.33 24.72 12.84
N ALA A 130 3.69 25.65 13.73
CA ALA A 130 3.31 27.05 13.59
C ALA A 130 3.85 27.69 12.29
N ASP A 131 5.00 27.19 11.81
CA ASP A 131 5.65 27.61 10.56
C ASP A 131 5.31 26.68 9.38
N ALA A 132 4.16 26.00 9.43
CA ALA A 132 3.77 25.02 8.43
C ALA A 132 3.70 25.65 7.03
N SER A 133 4.64 25.26 6.18
CA SER A 133 4.57 25.54 4.75
C SER A 133 3.69 24.48 4.06
N PRO A 134 2.94 24.84 3.01
CA PRO A 134 2.17 23.86 2.24
C PRO A 134 3.06 22.72 1.75
N LEU A 135 2.65 21.48 2.02
CA LEU A 135 3.34 20.31 1.49
C LEU A 135 3.34 20.39 -0.05
N LYS A 136 4.52 20.27 -0.66
CA LYS A 136 4.65 20.23 -2.13
C LYS A 136 3.91 19.05 -2.74
N GLU A 137 3.80 17.93 -2.01
CA GLU A 137 3.15 16.71 -2.46
C GLU A 137 2.74 15.84 -1.25
N LYS A 138 1.46 15.47 -1.17
CA LYS A 138 0.93 14.56 -0.14
C LYS A 138 1.09 13.11 -0.57
N LEU A 139 1.47 12.24 0.37
CA LEU A 139 1.43 10.80 0.14
C LEU A 139 -0.02 10.35 -0.09
N VAL A 140 -0.30 9.64 -1.20
CA VAL A 140 -1.61 9.07 -1.48
C VAL A 140 -1.59 7.57 -1.16
N ARG A 141 -2.53 7.11 -0.33
CA ARG A 141 -2.70 5.70 0.07
C ARG A 141 -4.02 5.14 -0.50
N GLY A 142 -4.11 5.03 -1.83
CA GLY A 142 -5.39 4.78 -2.52
C GLY A 142 -5.79 3.32 -2.71
N ASN A 143 -4.84 2.39 -2.87
CA ASN A 143 -5.16 1.07 -3.44
C ASN A 143 -5.95 0.15 -2.49
N ARG A 144 -5.96 0.43 -1.18
CA ARG A 144 -6.63 -0.42 -0.19
C ARG A 144 -8.15 -0.31 -0.26
N GLU A 145 -8.68 0.86 -0.59
CA GLU A 145 -10.13 1.09 -0.57
C GLU A 145 -10.83 0.29 -1.67
N GLU A 146 -10.27 0.31 -2.87
CA GLU A 146 -10.83 -0.38 -4.04
C GLU A 146 -10.86 -1.90 -3.84
N ILE A 147 -9.74 -2.49 -3.44
CA ILE A 147 -9.67 -3.95 -3.22
C ILE A 147 -10.57 -4.39 -2.08
N LEU A 148 -10.68 -3.62 -0.98
CA LEU A 148 -11.59 -3.95 0.11
C LEU A 148 -13.05 -3.87 -0.32
N LYS A 149 -13.45 -2.86 -1.11
CA LYS A 149 -14.80 -2.79 -1.69
C LYS A 149 -15.08 -4.00 -2.58
N LEU A 150 -14.11 -4.43 -3.38
CA LEU A 150 -14.22 -5.64 -4.22
C LEU A 150 -14.44 -6.90 -3.37
N VAL A 151 -13.66 -7.11 -2.31
CA VAL A 151 -13.80 -8.34 -1.49
C VAL A 151 -15.12 -8.38 -0.74
N THR A 152 -15.61 -7.22 -0.30
CA THR A 152 -16.85 -7.10 0.47
C THR A 152 -18.10 -7.01 -0.39
N GLN A 153 -17.97 -6.99 -1.72
CA GLN A 153 -19.08 -6.85 -2.66
C GLN A 153 -20.28 -7.80 -2.40
N PRO A 154 -20.11 -9.07 -1.97
CA PRO A 154 -21.23 -9.94 -1.65
C PRO A 154 -22.14 -9.43 -0.51
N LEU A 155 -21.62 -8.58 0.39
CA LEU A 155 -22.40 -8.02 1.50
C LEU A 155 -23.52 -7.09 1.04
N SER A 156 -23.49 -6.60 -0.20
CA SER A 156 -24.57 -5.79 -0.77
C SER A 156 -25.91 -6.51 -0.83
N GLY A 157 -25.92 -7.85 -0.80
CA GLY A 157 -27.14 -8.65 -0.70
C GLY A 157 -27.64 -8.88 0.74
N GLU A 158 -26.83 -8.51 1.75
CA GLU A 158 -27.08 -8.84 3.16
C GLU A 158 -27.19 -7.60 4.06
N LEU A 159 -26.46 -6.52 3.75
CA LEU A 159 -26.27 -5.37 4.61
C LEU A 159 -26.65 -4.06 3.91
N THR A 160 -26.97 -3.03 4.70
CA THR A 160 -27.20 -1.67 4.17
C THR A 160 -25.89 -1.00 3.75
N PRO A 161 -25.91 -0.04 2.80
CA PRO A 161 -24.69 0.66 2.36
C PRO A 161 -23.87 1.31 3.50
N PRO A 162 -24.48 1.96 4.51
CA PRO A 162 -23.73 2.50 5.65
C PRO A 162 -22.98 1.42 6.46
N LEU A 163 -23.57 0.23 6.58
CA LEU A 163 -22.96 -0.87 7.32
C LEU A 163 -21.81 -1.52 6.52
N ILE A 164 -21.95 -1.61 5.19
CA ILE A 164 -20.86 -2.03 4.30
C ILE A 164 -19.69 -1.05 4.37
N ASP A 165 -19.94 0.26 4.33
CA ASP A 165 -18.89 1.28 4.50
C ASP A 165 -18.17 1.13 5.86
N ARG A 166 -18.91 0.85 6.93
CA ARG A 166 -18.33 0.55 8.24
C ARG A 166 -17.43 -0.68 8.21
N VAL A 167 -17.86 -1.78 7.57
CA VAL A 167 -17.06 -3.01 7.41
C VAL A 167 -15.78 -2.72 6.63
N VAL A 168 -15.86 -2.02 5.49
CA VAL A 168 -14.70 -1.67 4.66
C VAL A 168 -13.70 -0.83 5.46
N ARG A 169 -14.16 0.19 6.20
CA ARG A 169 -13.29 1.02 7.05
C ARG A 169 -12.65 0.21 8.18
N ALA A 170 -13.40 -0.69 8.82
CA ALA A 170 -12.87 -1.53 9.88
C ALA A 170 -11.80 -2.51 9.36
N LEU A 171 -12.03 -3.13 8.19
CA LEU A 171 -11.03 -3.98 7.54
C LEU A 171 -9.76 -3.19 7.15
N SER A 172 -9.89 -1.93 6.76
CA SER A 172 -8.76 -1.04 6.43
C SER A 172 -7.79 -0.81 7.60
N LEU A 173 -8.25 -0.98 8.85
CA LEU A 173 -7.40 -0.87 10.04
C LEU A 173 -6.40 -2.04 10.16
N ILE A 174 -6.80 -3.23 9.71
CA ILE A 174 -5.97 -4.45 9.75
C ILE A 174 -5.32 -4.76 8.39
N TYR A 175 -5.83 -4.18 7.31
CA TYR A 175 -5.28 -4.28 5.96
C TYR A 175 -4.47 -3.02 5.60
N GLY A 176 -3.40 -2.78 6.35
CA GLY A 176 -2.52 -1.63 6.21
C GLY A 176 -1.18 -1.84 6.92
N SER A 177 -0.22 -0.93 6.74
CA SER A 177 1.10 -1.05 7.39
C SER A 177 1.05 -0.77 8.89
N GLU A 178 -0.07 -0.23 9.37
CA GLU A 178 -0.35 0.04 10.78
C GLU A 178 -0.40 -1.26 11.62
N ILE A 179 -0.79 -2.38 11.02
CA ILE A 179 -0.83 -3.68 11.70
C ILE A 179 0.57 -4.14 12.15
N PHE A 180 1.63 -3.79 11.42
CA PHE A 180 3.00 -4.15 11.80
C PHE A 180 3.43 -3.48 13.10
N LEU A 181 3.08 -2.20 13.27
CA LEU A 181 3.40 -1.45 14.47
C LEU A 181 2.75 -2.10 15.69
N VAL A 182 1.44 -2.37 15.61
CA VAL A 182 0.72 -2.94 16.74
C VAL A 182 1.18 -4.37 17.02
N MET A 183 1.16 -5.24 16.01
CA MET A 183 1.40 -6.66 16.23
C MET A 183 2.87 -6.96 16.54
N LYS A 184 3.81 -6.33 15.85
CA LYS A 184 5.25 -6.63 16.02
C LYS A 184 5.91 -5.77 17.09
N ASP A 185 5.63 -4.47 17.13
CA ASP A 185 6.38 -3.57 18.01
C ASP A 185 5.80 -3.52 19.42
N VAL A 186 4.47 -3.64 19.56
CA VAL A 186 3.80 -3.64 20.88
C VAL A 186 3.70 -5.05 21.46
N TRP A 187 3.25 -6.02 20.66
CA TRP A 187 2.98 -7.38 21.13
C TRP A 187 4.12 -8.38 20.86
N GLY A 188 5.09 -8.03 20.01
CA GLY A 188 6.21 -8.91 19.69
C GLY A 188 5.83 -10.11 18.81
N CYS A 189 4.68 -10.07 18.14
CA CYS A 189 4.21 -11.16 17.30
C CYS A 189 5.11 -11.41 16.10
N ASP A 190 5.23 -12.68 15.71
CA ASP A 190 5.87 -13.06 14.45
C ASP A 190 4.92 -12.88 13.24
N ASN A 191 5.42 -13.28 12.06
CA ASN A 191 4.69 -13.15 10.79
C ASN A 191 3.43 -14.03 10.72
N ASP A 192 3.45 -15.20 11.36
CA ASP A 192 2.36 -16.16 11.30
C ASP A 192 1.26 -15.78 12.29
N GLU A 193 1.65 -15.37 13.50
CA GLU A 193 0.75 -14.82 14.51
C GLU A 193 0.01 -13.57 14.00
N LEU A 194 0.72 -12.65 13.34
CA LEU A 194 0.11 -11.46 12.72
C LEU A 194 -0.96 -11.85 11.70
N GLN A 195 -0.65 -12.81 10.82
CA GLN A 195 -1.56 -13.25 9.77
C GLN A 195 -2.80 -13.94 10.34
N ASP A 196 -2.62 -14.80 11.34
CA ASP A 196 -3.72 -15.50 12.00
C ASP A 196 -4.66 -14.53 12.70
N ILE A 197 -4.11 -13.62 13.51
CA ILE A 197 -4.88 -12.59 14.21
C ILE A 197 -5.59 -11.66 13.21
N GLY A 198 -4.92 -11.23 12.15
CA GLY A 198 -5.53 -10.40 11.11
C GLY A 198 -6.76 -11.08 10.47
N LYS A 199 -6.65 -12.36 10.12
CA LYS A 199 -7.78 -13.15 9.57
C LYS A 199 -8.89 -13.36 10.60
N TRP A 200 -8.53 -13.57 11.87
CA TRP A 200 -9.50 -13.70 12.96
C TRP A 200 -10.30 -12.41 13.16
N VAL A 201 -9.64 -11.25 13.22
CA VAL A 201 -10.30 -9.94 13.35
C VAL A 201 -11.19 -9.66 12.14
N ALA A 202 -10.72 -9.93 10.92
CA ALA A 202 -11.51 -9.76 9.71
C ALA A 202 -12.83 -10.54 9.76
N ARG A 203 -12.77 -11.80 10.21
CA ARG A 203 -13.95 -12.64 10.40
C ARG A 203 -14.90 -12.07 11.46
N ALA A 204 -14.36 -11.55 12.57
CA ALA A 204 -15.15 -10.95 13.64
C ALA A 204 -15.89 -9.68 13.14
N ILE A 205 -15.24 -8.83 12.34
CA ILE A 205 -15.86 -7.63 11.75
C ILE A 205 -17.09 -8.00 10.92
N VAL A 206 -16.99 -9.00 10.05
CA VAL A 206 -18.11 -9.44 9.20
C VAL A 206 -19.24 -10.05 10.05
N ARG A 207 -18.90 -10.86 11.06
CA ARG A 207 -19.88 -11.46 11.97
C ARG A 207 -20.64 -10.38 12.74
N GLN A 208 -19.93 -9.42 13.30
CA GLN A 208 -20.55 -8.29 14.01
C GLN A 208 -21.52 -7.53 13.12
N ALA A 209 -21.15 -7.25 11.86
CA ALA A 209 -22.04 -6.56 10.95
C ALA A 209 -23.32 -7.36 10.64
N ARG A 210 -23.23 -8.70 10.53
CA ARG A 210 -24.42 -9.56 10.38
C ARG A 210 -25.29 -9.58 11.63
N GLU A 211 -24.67 -9.60 12.81
CA GLU A 211 -25.37 -9.52 14.10
C GLU A 211 -26.12 -8.19 14.28
N ASP A 212 -25.52 -7.07 13.89
CA ASP A 212 -26.16 -5.75 13.94
C ASP A 212 -27.45 -5.72 13.11
N VAL A 213 -27.47 -6.37 11.95
CA VAL A 213 -28.70 -6.49 11.13
C VAL A 213 -29.78 -7.27 11.87
N LEU A 214 -29.43 -8.42 12.47
CA LEU A 214 -30.37 -9.25 13.24
C LEU A 214 -30.93 -8.54 14.48
N ALA A 215 -30.16 -7.65 15.11
CA ALA A 215 -30.60 -6.87 16.27
C ALA A 215 -31.54 -5.70 15.89
N THR A 216 -31.52 -5.27 14.62
CA THR A 216 -32.35 -4.18 14.11
C THR A 216 -33.61 -4.64 13.35
N GLY A 217 -33.74 -5.95 13.07
CA GLY A 217 -34.91 -6.56 12.45
C GLY A 217 -35.84 -7.18 13.46
#